data_AF-A0A3B9ZNC5-F1
#
_entry.id   AF-A0A3B9ZNC5-F1
#
_cell.length_a   1.000
_cell.length_b   1.000
_cell.length_c   1.000
_cell.angle_alpha   90.00
_cell.angle_beta   90.00
_cell.angle_gamma   90.00
#
_symmetry.space_group_name_H-M   'P 1'
#
loop_
_entity.id
_entity.type
_entity.pdbx_description
1 polymer ?
#
loop_
_entity_poly.entity_id
_entity_poly.type
_entity_poly.pdbx_seq_one_letter_code
_entity_poly.pdbx_strand_id
1 'polypeptide(L)'
;MKRIWLFIVICIFGQHVWAQELRCNISISSTKIQGANKTVFETMQSDLYEFMNNRKWTEHTYAMDERIECSFFINLDEQISSDEFKGSIQVQLRRPVFNSSYETTLLNIKDNDFQAKYVEYQTLEFNESSNKDNLTNILAYYAYIILGMDYDSFSPEGGTEFYQKALAIVNNSQSAREKGWKSFESERNRYWLVENILNKAYSGFRSCTYQYHRQGLDVMSDKAPEGRAVIAESLKSIQKVFRARPSLYILQVFFDAKSDELVNIFSKSFPDEKNRVSVILNECDPSNGSKYEKILKSEGL
;
A
#
# COMPACT_ATOMS: atom_id res chain seq x y z
N MET A 1 50.11 12.03 -19.88
CA MET A 1 49.27 13.14 -19.38
C MET A 1 47.84 13.13 -19.94
N LYS A 2 47.61 13.01 -21.26
CA LYS A 2 46.24 12.92 -21.85
C LYS A 2 45.39 11.72 -21.36
N ARG A 3 46.01 10.57 -21.06
CA ARG A 3 45.32 9.38 -20.53
C ARG A 3 44.87 9.51 -19.06
N ILE A 4 45.54 10.36 -18.28
CA ILE A 4 45.20 10.62 -16.86
C ILE A 4 43.98 11.56 -16.78
N TRP A 5 43.91 12.54 -17.68
CA TRP A 5 42.74 13.41 -17.83
C TRP A 5 41.48 12.63 -18.26
N LEU A 6 41.62 11.61 -19.10
CA LEU A 6 40.49 10.76 -19.50
C LEU A 6 39.91 9.98 -18.30
N PHE A 7 40.77 9.50 -17.39
CA PHE A 7 40.34 8.82 -16.16
C PHE A 7 39.65 9.76 -15.17
N ILE A 8 40.13 11.01 -15.05
CA ILE A 8 39.54 12.02 -14.17
C ILE A 8 38.16 12.49 -14.67
N VAL A 9 37.97 12.61 -15.99
CA VAL A 9 36.66 12.93 -16.58
C VAL A 9 35.67 11.79 -16.40
N ILE A 10 36.10 10.53 -16.51
CA ILE A 10 35.23 9.35 -16.28
C ILE A 10 34.79 9.25 -14.80
N CYS A 11 35.63 9.65 -13.84
CA CYS A 11 35.27 9.65 -12.42
C CYS A 11 34.33 10.80 -12.01
N ILE A 12 34.32 11.94 -12.72
CA ILE A 12 33.44 13.08 -12.41
C ILE A 12 32.05 12.89 -13.05
N PHE A 13 31.93 12.08 -14.09
CA PHE A 13 30.65 11.57 -14.62
C PHE A 13 30.24 10.25 -13.95
N GLY A 14 30.68 10.02 -12.71
CA GLY A 14 30.18 8.96 -11.85
C GLY A 14 28.66 9.05 -11.79
N GLN A 15 28.02 8.08 -12.40
CA GLN A 15 26.60 8.11 -12.72
C GLN A 15 25.79 8.33 -11.46
N HIS A 16 24.97 9.39 -11.43
CA HIS A 16 23.79 9.37 -10.60
C HIS A 16 22.94 8.23 -11.14
N VAL A 17 23.08 7.04 -10.55
CA VAL A 17 22.11 5.98 -10.73
C VAL A 17 20.94 6.40 -9.86
N TRP A 18 19.93 6.97 -10.50
CA TRP A 18 18.66 7.28 -9.87
C TRP A 18 18.04 5.94 -9.53
N ALA A 19 18.26 5.49 -8.30
CA ALA A 19 17.66 4.26 -7.86
C ALA A 19 16.15 4.47 -7.74
N GLN A 20 15.41 3.55 -8.34
CA GLN A 20 13.97 3.58 -8.36
C GLN A 20 13.46 3.09 -7.00
N GLU A 21 12.46 3.78 -6.46
CA GLU A 21 12.01 3.58 -5.07
C GLU A 21 11.25 2.29 -4.90
N LEU A 22 10.49 1.89 -5.93
CA LEU A 22 9.62 0.73 -5.90
C LEU A 22 10.32 -0.50 -6.47
N ARG A 23 10.02 -1.65 -5.87
CA ARG A 23 10.18 -2.97 -6.46
C ARG A 23 8.79 -3.56 -6.63
N CYS A 24 8.11 -3.11 -7.70
CA CYS A 24 6.73 -3.41 -7.99
C CYS A 24 6.59 -4.60 -8.95
N ASN A 25 5.94 -5.68 -8.51
CA ASN A 25 5.58 -6.79 -9.37
C ASN A 25 4.19 -6.58 -9.97
N ILE A 26 4.05 -6.67 -11.30
CA ILE A 26 2.76 -6.58 -11.98
C ILE A 26 2.37 -7.95 -12.51
N SER A 27 1.12 -8.35 -12.28
CA SER A 27 0.52 -9.55 -12.85
C SER A 27 -0.85 -9.23 -13.42
N ILE A 28 -1.11 -9.68 -14.65
CA ILE A 28 -2.41 -9.47 -15.31
C ILE A 28 -3.08 -10.82 -15.59
N SER A 29 -4.32 -10.97 -15.12
CA SER A 29 -5.21 -12.10 -15.43
C SER A 29 -6.31 -11.62 -16.37
N SER A 30 -6.44 -12.27 -17.52
CA SER A 30 -7.51 -12.02 -18.50
C SER A 30 -8.38 -13.26 -18.74
N THR A 31 -8.49 -14.14 -17.74
CA THR A 31 -9.10 -15.48 -17.88
C THR A 31 -10.56 -15.47 -18.32
N LYS A 32 -11.30 -14.38 -18.07
CA LYS A 32 -12.70 -14.24 -18.48
C LYS A 32 -12.89 -13.62 -19.86
N ILE A 33 -11.84 -13.03 -20.44
CA ILE A 33 -11.89 -12.42 -21.77
C ILE A 33 -11.66 -13.51 -22.82
N GLN A 34 -12.68 -13.79 -23.63
CA GLN A 34 -12.60 -14.77 -24.72
C GLN A 34 -12.27 -14.09 -26.06
N GLY A 35 -11.47 -14.75 -26.89
CA GLY A 35 -11.19 -14.29 -28.26
C GLY A 35 -10.22 -13.11 -28.40
N ALA A 36 -9.73 -12.55 -27.30
CA ALA A 36 -8.71 -11.50 -27.32
C ALA A 36 -7.31 -12.06 -27.62
N ASN A 37 -6.49 -11.28 -28.31
CA ASN A 37 -5.08 -11.60 -28.52
C ASN A 37 -4.34 -11.52 -27.19
N LYS A 38 -3.86 -12.67 -26.66
CA LYS A 38 -3.16 -12.72 -25.37
C LYS A 38 -1.91 -11.83 -25.31
N THR A 39 -1.28 -11.58 -26.46
CA THR A 39 -0.11 -10.71 -26.58
C THR A 39 -0.38 -9.33 -25.99
N VAL A 40 -1.60 -8.78 -26.17
CA VAL A 40 -1.96 -7.44 -25.64
C VAL A 40 -1.79 -7.35 -24.13
N PHE A 41 -2.08 -8.44 -23.40
CA PHE A 41 -2.00 -8.47 -21.94
C PHE A 41 -0.57 -8.71 -21.44
N GLU A 42 0.23 -9.43 -22.22
CA GLU A 42 1.67 -9.61 -21.96
C GLU A 42 2.43 -8.30 -22.16
N THR A 43 2.11 -7.56 -23.24
CA THR A 43 2.62 -6.21 -23.47
C THR A 43 2.14 -5.27 -22.36
N MET A 44 0.85 -5.28 -22.02
CA MET A 44 0.30 -4.44 -20.95
C MET A 44 1.02 -4.68 -19.63
N GLN A 45 1.25 -5.94 -19.25
CA GLN A 45 1.97 -6.26 -18.02
C GLN A 45 3.39 -5.67 -18.02
N SER A 46 4.09 -5.77 -19.15
CA SER A 46 5.45 -5.26 -19.32
C SER A 46 5.49 -3.73 -19.25
N ASP A 47 4.57 -3.06 -19.93
CA ASP A 47 4.47 -1.59 -19.95
C ASP A 47 4.10 -1.04 -18.57
N LEU A 48 3.17 -1.68 -17.85
CA LEU A 48 2.84 -1.30 -16.47
C LEU A 48 4.00 -1.53 -15.51
N TYR A 49 4.73 -2.64 -15.67
CA TYR A 49 5.93 -2.91 -14.89
C TYR A 49 6.98 -1.84 -15.11
N GLU A 50 7.21 -1.45 -16.38
CA GLU A 50 8.15 -0.39 -16.73
C GLU A 50 7.71 0.95 -16.13
N PHE A 51 6.44 1.32 -16.31
CA PHE A 51 5.87 2.57 -15.78
C PHE A 51 6.04 2.67 -14.26
N MET A 52 5.80 1.59 -13.52
CA MET A 52 5.89 1.60 -12.06
C MET A 52 7.33 1.60 -11.55
N ASN A 53 8.22 0.84 -12.19
CA ASN A 53 9.58 0.62 -11.69
C ASN A 53 10.64 1.55 -12.32
N ASN A 54 10.40 2.18 -13.46
CA ASN A 54 11.38 3.08 -14.10
C ASN A 54 11.07 4.56 -13.89
N ARG A 55 9.88 4.88 -13.37
CA ARG A 55 9.51 6.25 -13.02
C ARG A 55 10.07 6.63 -11.65
N LYS A 56 10.53 7.86 -11.53
CA LYS A 56 10.86 8.50 -10.25
C LYS A 56 9.58 8.99 -9.57
N TRP A 57 9.31 8.53 -8.35
CA TRP A 57 8.13 8.93 -7.59
C TRP A 57 8.43 9.93 -6.46
N THR A 58 9.69 9.98 -6.00
CA THR A 58 10.20 10.77 -4.88
C THR A 58 11.55 11.38 -5.25
N GLU A 59 11.99 12.43 -4.55
CA GLU A 59 13.36 12.96 -4.74
C GLU A 59 14.44 12.15 -3.99
N HIS A 60 14.05 11.16 -3.20
CA HIS A 60 14.97 10.37 -2.37
C HIS A 60 15.71 9.32 -3.19
N THR A 61 16.91 8.95 -2.72
CA THR A 61 17.76 7.92 -3.33
C THR A 61 17.68 6.66 -2.48
N TYR A 62 17.44 5.51 -3.13
CA TYR A 62 17.27 4.22 -2.47
C TYR A 62 18.43 3.27 -2.80
N ALA A 63 18.91 2.48 -1.85
CA ALA A 63 19.70 1.30 -2.19
C ALA A 63 18.79 0.18 -2.78
N MET A 64 19.36 -0.80 -3.48
CA MET A 64 18.58 -1.89 -4.09
C MET A 64 17.80 -2.71 -3.05
N ASP A 65 18.36 -2.86 -1.86
CA ASP A 65 17.80 -3.52 -0.69
C ASP A 65 16.83 -2.64 0.12
N GLU A 66 16.83 -1.33 -0.13
CA GLU A 66 15.89 -0.38 0.48
C GLU A 66 14.62 -0.17 -0.36
N ARG A 67 14.57 -0.73 -1.58
CA ARG A 67 13.41 -0.58 -2.47
C ARG A 67 12.15 -1.15 -1.82
N ILE A 68 11.06 -0.39 -1.93
CA ILE A 68 9.78 -0.70 -1.34
C ILE A 68 9.09 -1.82 -2.13
N GLU A 69 8.80 -2.93 -1.45
CA GLU A 69 8.24 -4.12 -2.07
C GLU A 69 6.73 -4.07 -2.19
N CYS A 70 6.22 -4.07 -3.42
CA CYS A 70 4.79 -4.05 -3.67
C CYS A 70 4.38 -4.93 -4.86
N SER A 71 3.11 -5.28 -4.92
CA SER A 71 2.56 -6.06 -6.03
C SER A 71 1.17 -5.59 -6.43
N PHE A 72 0.93 -5.59 -7.74
CA PHE A 72 -0.32 -5.21 -8.37
C PHE A 72 -0.82 -6.42 -9.16
N PHE A 73 -1.95 -6.97 -8.74
CA PHE A 73 -2.63 -8.03 -9.47
C PHE A 73 -3.88 -7.44 -10.11
N ILE A 74 -3.89 -7.35 -11.44
CA ILE A 74 -5.01 -6.83 -12.21
C ILE A 74 -5.76 -8.01 -12.80
N ASN A 75 -7.03 -8.14 -12.46
CA ASN A 75 -7.92 -9.13 -13.06
C ASN A 75 -8.90 -8.42 -14.00
N LEU A 76 -8.73 -8.64 -15.29
CA LEU A 76 -9.59 -8.13 -16.36
C LEU A 76 -10.76 -9.09 -16.57
N ASP A 77 -11.96 -8.60 -16.30
CA ASP A 77 -13.20 -9.35 -16.38
C ASP A 77 -13.93 -9.14 -17.71
N GLU A 78 -13.80 -7.96 -18.31
CA GLU A 78 -14.54 -7.54 -19.50
C GLU A 78 -13.66 -6.69 -20.43
N GLN A 79 -13.82 -6.91 -21.74
CA GLN A 79 -13.30 -6.05 -22.79
C GLN A 79 -14.46 -5.23 -23.36
N ILE A 80 -14.48 -3.92 -23.07
CA ILE A 80 -15.56 -3.00 -23.45
C ILE A 80 -15.42 -2.59 -24.93
N SER A 81 -14.18 -2.35 -25.37
CA SER A 81 -13.81 -2.04 -26.76
C SER A 81 -12.46 -2.68 -27.10
N SER A 82 -11.94 -2.45 -28.30
CA SER A 82 -10.61 -2.93 -28.70
C SER A 82 -9.49 -2.50 -27.75
N ASP A 83 -9.63 -1.33 -27.12
CA ASP A 83 -8.64 -0.66 -26.28
C ASP A 83 -9.10 -0.42 -24.83
N GLU A 84 -10.32 -0.79 -24.44
CA GLU A 84 -10.88 -0.50 -23.12
C GLU A 84 -11.23 -1.77 -22.36
N PHE A 85 -10.72 -1.89 -21.14
CA PHE A 85 -10.84 -3.07 -20.29
C PHE A 85 -11.39 -2.70 -18.92
N LYS A 86 -12.11 -3.63 -18.32
CA LYS A 86 -12.72 -3.47 -16.99
C LYS A 86 -12.49 -4.70 -16.13
N GLY A 87 -12.35 -4.49 -14.84
CA GLY A 87 -12.18 -5.55 -13.86
C GLY A 87 -11.83 -5.00 -12.48
N SER A 88 -10.83 -5.60 -11.85
CA SER A 88 -10.38 -5.22 -10.50
C SER A 88 -8.86 -5.19 -10.41
N ILE A 89 -8.36 -4.45 -9.42
CA ILE A 89 -6.95 -4.41 -9.05
C ILE A 89 -6.78 -4.73 -7.57
N GLN A 90 -5.84 -5.61 -7.27
CA GLN A 90 -5.37 -5.87 -5.91
C GLN A 90 -3.97 -5.30 -5.73
N VAL A 91 -3.79 -4.51 -4.68
CA VAL A 91 -2.53 -3.82 -4.37
C VAL A 91 -2.04 -4.26 -3.00
N GLN A 92 -0.83 -4.82 -2.95
CA GLN A 92 -0.20 -5.26 -1.72
C GLN A 92 1.12 -4.52 -1.49
N LEU A 93 1.36 -4.12 -0.23
CA LEU A 93 2.63 -3.55 0.24
C LEU A 93 3.19 -4.40 1.36
N ARG A 94 4.49 -4.72 1.27
CA ARG A 94 5.21 -5.44 2.31
C ARG A 94 6.43 -4.64 2.76
N ARG A 95 6.77 -4.82 4.03
CA ARG A 95 7.92 -4.20 4.67
C ARG A 95 8.71 -5.27 5.43
N PRO A 96 10.04 -5.36 5.28
CA PRO A 96 10.86 -6.20 6.15
C PRO A 96 10.87 -5.64 7.58
N VAL A 97 10.80 -6.53 8.58
CA VAL A 97 10.94 -6.14 9.98
C VAL A 97 12.43 -6.10 10.33
N PHE A 98 12.84 -5.03 11.02
CA PHE A 98 14.24 -4.80 11.32
C PHE A 98 14.90 -5.97 12.07
N ASN A 99 16.10 -6.35 11.63
CA ASN A 99 16.89 -7.45 12.21
C ASN A 99 16.13 -8.79 12.28
N SER A 100 15.26 -9.07 11.29
CA SER A 100 14.45 -10.27 11.22
C SER A 100 14.29 -10.74 9.78
N SER A 101 14.04 -12.03 9.57
CA SER A 101 13.59 -12.57 8.28
C SER A 101 12.08 -12.44 8.07
N TYR A 102 11.38 -11.77 8.99
CA TYR A 102 9.94 -11.58 8.93
C TYR A 102 9.57 -10.36 8.09
N GLU A 103 8.60 -10.53 7.20
CA GLU A 103 7.98 -9.45 6.44
C GLU A 103 6.55 -9.21 6.94
N THR A 104 6.22 -7.94 7.13
CA THR A 104 4.88 -7.51 7.54
C THR A 104 4.13 -6.91 6.36
N THR A 105 2.85 -7.24 6.21
CA THR A 105 1.98 -6.61 5.20
C THR A 105 1.49 -5.27 5.75
N LEU A 106 1.83 -4.16 5.09
CA LEU A 106 1.33 -2.82 5.47
C LEU A 106 -0.03 -2.51 4.84
N LEU A 107 -0.25 -3.01 3.61
CA LEU A 107 -1.40 -2.70 2.78
C LEU A 107 -1.85 -3.94 2.01
N ASN A 108 -3.15 -4.20 1.97
CA ASN A 108 -3.77 -5.19 1.10
C ASN A 108 -5.13 -4.67 0.66
N ILE A 109 -5.19 -4.02 -0.50
CA ILE A 109 -6.40 -3.39 -1.03
C ILE A 109 -6.92 -4.20 -2.20
N LYS A 110 -8.23 -4.43 -2.22
CA LYS A 110 -8.96 -4.84 -3.42
C LYS A 110 -9.84 -3.69 -3.89
N ASP A 111 -9.57 -3.19 -5.08
CA ASP A 111 -10.36 -2.18 -5.76
C ASP A 111 -11.10 -2.81 -6.95
N ASN A 112 -12.42 -2.74 -6.91
CA ASN A 112 -13.29 -3.31 -7.94
C ASN A 112 -13.65 -2.31 -9.05
N ASP A 113 -13.18 -1.07 -8.95
CA ASP A 113 -13.42 0.02 -9.90
C ASP A 113 -12.17 0.26 -10.76
N PHE A 114 -11.67 -0.83 -11.37
CA PHE A 114 -10.62 -0.77 -12.39
C PHE A 114 -11.27 -0.76 -13.77
N GLN A 115 -11.15 0.35 -14.47
CA GLN A 115 -11.56 0.50 -15.87
C GLN A 115 -10.54 1.38 -16.56
N ALA A 116 -9.90 0.89 -17.62
CA ALA A 116 -8.76 1.58 -18.20
C ALA A 116 -8.67 1.35 -19.70
N LYS A 117 -8.17 2.36 -20.39
CA LYS A 117 -7.78 2.25 -21.79
C LYS A 117 -6.32 1.86 -21.89
N TYR A 118 -6.00 1.01 -22.86
CA TYR A 118 -4.66 0.57 -23.14
C TYR A 118 -4.50 0.28 -24.63
N VAL A 119 -3.47 0.86 -25.21
CA VAL A 119 -3.10 0.70 -26.62
C VAL A 119 -1.65 0.27 -26.66
N GLU A 120 -1.37 -0.87 -27.31
CA GLU A 120 0.00 -1.36 -27.42
C GLU A 120 0.90 -0.34 -28.11
N TYR A 121 2.17 -0.29 -27.69
CA TYR A 121 3.19 0.61 -28.22
C TYR A 121 2.94 2.10 -27.95
N GLN A 122 1.85 2.46 -27.25
CA GLN A 122 1.64 3.81 -26.75
C GLN A 122 2.35 3.97 -25.41
N THR A 123 3.27 4.95 -25.33
CA THR A 123 3.96 5.25 -24.09
C THR A 123 2.99 5.71 -22.99
N LEU A 124 3.12 5.13 -21.81
CA LEU A 124 2.37 5.52 -20.61
C LEU A 124 2.96 6.80 -20.02
N GLU A 125 2.26 7.91 -20.19
CA GLU A 125 2.66 9.21 -19.65
C GLU A 125 1.80 9.60 -18.45
N PHE A 126 2.45 10.09 -17.39
CA PHE A 126 1.76 10.64 -16.23
C PHE A 126 2.32 12.03 -15.90
N ASN A 127 1.41 12.97 -15.67
CA ASN A 127 1.70 14.32 -15.21
C ASN A 127 0.84 14.65 -13.97
N GLU A 128 1.49 14.94 -12.85
CA GLU A 128 0.81 15.21 -11.57
C GLU A 128 -0.24 16.34 -11.67
N SER A 129 -0.08 17.30 -12.58
CA SER A 129 -0.94 18.49 -12.71
C SER A 129 -2.05 18.37 -13.75
N SER A 130 -1.94 17.47 -14.73
CA SER A 130 -2.83 17.48 -15.90
C SER A 130 -3.16 16.11 -16.48
N ASN A 131 -2.83 15.01 -15.79
CA ASN A 131 -3.05 13.68 -16.33
C ASN A 131 -4.55 13.35 -16.46
N LYS A 132 -4.96 12.97 -17.66
CA LYS A 132 -6.34 12.58 -17.99
C LYS A 132 -6.50 11.10 -18.24
N ASP A 133 -5.40 10.36 -18.35
CA ASP A 133 -5.43 8.94 -18.60
C ASP A 133 -5.73 8.16 -17.30
N ASN A 134 -6.81 7.38 -17.31
CA ASN A 134 -7.28 6.73 -16.09
C ASN A 134 -6.34 5.59 -15.65
N LEU A 135 -5.69 4.90 -16.59
CA LEU A 135 -4.77 3.80 -16.28
C LEU A 135 -3.60 4.32 -15.44
N THR A 136 -2.91 5.33 -15.94
CA THR A 136 -1.78 5.97 -15.27
C THR A 136 -2.21 6.69 -13.99
N ASN A 137 -3.41 7.27 -13.91
CA ASN A 137 -3.96 7.84 -12.68
C ASN A 137 -4.15 6.78 -11.59
N ILE A 138 -4.70 5.61 -11.90
CA ILE A 138 -4.87 4.51 -10.93
C ILE A 138 -3.50 4.07 -10.40
N LEU A 139 -2.54 3.85 -11.30
CA LEU A 139 -1.20 3.38 -10.94
C LEU A 139 -0.45 4.40 -10.08
N ALA A 140 -0.45 5.67 -10.49
CA ALA A 140 0.16 6.76 -9.73
C ALA A 140 -0.50 6.97 -8.36
N TYR A 141 -1.82 6.89 -8.30
CA TYR A 141 -2.56 6.95 -7.03
C TYR A 141 -2.05 5.89 -6.05
N TYR A 142 -1.96 4.63 -6.49
CA TYR A 142 -1.48 3.56 -5.62
C TYR A 142 0.02 3.63 -5.31
N ALA A 143 0.85 4.13 -6.23
CA ALA A 143 2.25 4.43 -5.95
C ALA A 143 2.38 5.40 -4.76
N TYR A 144 1.62 6.49 -4.76
CA TYR A 144 1.64 7.46 -3.67
C TYR A 144 0.99 6.97 -2.37
N ILE A 145 -0.05 6.13 -2.43
CA ILE A 145 -0.58 5.46 -1.23
C ILE A 145 0.47 4.52 -0.63
N ILE A 146 1.18 3.76 -1.46
CA ILE A 146 2.25 2.86 -1.02
C ILE A 146 3.37 3.64 -0.34
N LEU A 147 3.87 4.70 -0.98
CA LEU A 147 4.90 5.56 -0.42
C LEU A 147 4.46 6.20 0.90
N GLY A 148 3.24 6.72 0.96
CA GLY A 148 2.71 7.30 2.19
C GLY A 148 2.67 6.29 3.35
N MET A 149 2.19 5.07 3.08
CA MET A 149 2.07 4.01 4.09
C MET A 149 3.44 3.51 4.56
N ASP A 150 4.39 3.40 3.63
CA ASP A 150 5.77 3.03 3.94
C ASP A 150 6.41 4.09 4.86
N TYR A 151 6.36 5.37 4.50
CA TYR A 151 6.99 6.44 5.29
C TYR A 151 6.35 6.61 6.67
N ASP A 152 5.02 6.49 6.77
CA ASP A 152 4.32 6.48 8.05
C ASP A 152 4.75 5.31 8.96
N SER A 153 5.16 4.19 8.37
CA SER A 153 5.64 3.04 9.15
C SER A 153 7.03 3.28 9.77
N PHE A 154 7.81 4.23 9.25
CA PHE A 154 9.15 4.56 9.74
C PHE A 154 9.23 5.88 10.54
N SER A 155 8.31 6.82 10.31
CA SER A 155 8.28 8.13 10.98
C SER A 155 6.85 8.58 11.26
N PRO A 156 6.58 9.26 12.39
CA PRO A 156 5.29 9.88 12.63
C PRO A 156 4.92 10.81 11.47
N GLU A 157 3.79 10.51 10.83
CA GLU A 157 3.23 11.27 9.70
C GLU A 157 4.20 11.50 8.52
N GLY A 158 5.21 10.64 8.35
CA GLY A 158 6.23 10.77 7.31
C GLY A 158 5.66 10.73 5.89
N GLY A 159 4.52 10.07 5.68
CA GLY A 159 3.89 9.89 4.37
C GLY A 159 3.05 11.06 3.86
N THR A 160 2.98 12.17 4.60
CA THR A 160 2.00 13.25 4.35
C THR A 160 2.09 13.81 2.93
N GLU A 161 3.31 14.01 2.41
CA GLU A 161 3.52 14.54 1.06
C GLU A 161 2.93 13.62 -0.02
N PHE A 162 3.07 12.30 0.12
CA PHE A 162 2.58 11.34 -0.86
C PHE A 162 1.06 11.23 -0.82
N TYR A 163 0.46 11.21 0.37
CA TYR A 163 -0.99 11.24 0.47
C TYR A 163 -1.59 12.52 -0.13
N GLN A 164 -0.93 13.67 -0.02
CA GLN A 164 -1.36 14.90 -0.68
C GLN A 164 -1.32 14.78 -2.20
N LYS A 165 -0.29 14.12 -2.77
CA LYS A 165 -0.24 13.82 -4.21
C LYS A 165 -1.36 12.85 -4.63
N ALA A 166 -1.64 11.81 -3.85
CA ALA A 166 -2.77 10.91 -4.09
C ALA A 166 -4.11 11.66 -4.05
N LEU A 167 -4.31 12.57 -3.10
CA LEU A 167 -5.49 13.42 -3.01
C LEU A 167 -5.60 14.37 -4.22
N ALA A 168 -4.50 14.91 -4.73
CA ALA A 168 -4.49 15.73 -5.93
C ALA A 168 -4.97 14.95 -7.16
N ILE A 169 -4.55 13.69 -7.33
CA ILE A 169 -5.06 12.81 -8.41
C ILE A 169 -6.57 12.61 -8.28
N VAL A 170 -7.07 12.35 -7.06
CA VAL A 170 -8.52 12.22 -6.81
C VAL A 170 -9.25 13.50 -7.20
N ASN A 171 -8.76 14.66 -6.79
CA ASN A 171 -9.37 15.96 -7.10
C ASN A 171 -9.38 16.26 -8.61
N ASN A 172 -8.31 15.92 -9.32
CA ASN A 172 -8.22 16.08 -10.76
C ASN A 172 -9.10 15.07 -11.54
N SER A 173 -9.47 13.96 -10.89
CA SER A 173 -10.27 12.88 -11.49
C SER A 173 -11.77 12.99 -11.18
N GLN A 174 -12.24 14.09 -10.57
CA GLN A 174 -13.67 14.24 -10.21
C GLN A 174 -14.61 14.27 -11.43
N SER A 175 -14.12 14.65 -12.60
CA SER A 175 -14.89 14.61 -13.86
C SER A 175 -14.72 13.31 -14.64
N ALA A 176 -13.94 12.34 -14.14
CA ALA A 176 -13.74 11.07 -14.80
C ALA A 176 -15.08 10.32 -14.96
N ARG A 177 -15.24 9.63 -16.10
CA ARG A 177 -16.43 8.80 -16.34
C ARG A 177 -16.37 7.52 -15.51
N GLU A 178 -15.15 7.02 -15.33
CA GLU A 178 -14.82 5.84 -14.56
C GLU A 178 -15.12 6.06 -13.07
N LYS A 179 -15.49 4.97 -12.40
CA LYS A 179 -15.80 4.98 -10.98
C LYS A 179 -14.54 4.91 -10.13
N GLY A 180 -14.71 5.11 -8.83
CA GLY A 180 -13.69 4.94 -7.80
C GLY A 180 -13.10 6.28 -7.32
N TRP A 181 -13.39 7.37 -8.02
CA TRP A 181 -12.80 8.69 -7.77
C TRP A 181 -13.70 9.64 -6.99
N LYS A 182 -15.01 9.39 -6.92
CA LYS A 182 -15.97 10.34 -6.34
C LYS A 182 -16.54 9.84 -5.02
N SER A 183 -16.79 10.76 -4.10
CA SER A 183 -17.27 10.45 -2.75
C SER A 183 -18.65 9.76 -2.71
N PHE A 184 -19.49 10.01 -3.71
CA PHE A 184 -20.88 9.52 -3.78
C PHE A 184 -21.02 8.17 -4.52
N GLU A 185 -19.94 7.60 -5.06
CA GLU A 185 -19.98 6.34 -5.82
C GLU A 185 -20.00 5.11 -4.89
N SER A 186 -19.26 5.18 -3.79
CA SER A 186 -19.09 4.10 -2.80
C SER A 186 -18.48 4.72 -1.54
N GLU A 187 -18.70 4.12 -0.37
CA GLU A 187 -17.98 4.46 0.87
C GLU A 187 -16.58 3.81 0.95
N ARG A 188 -16.27 2.90 0.01
CA ARG A 188 -15.00 2.16 -0.07
C ARG A 188 -14.43 2.31 -1.47
N ASN A 189 -13.66 3.38 -1.67
CA ASN A 189 -13.02 3.69 -2.95
C ASN A 189 -11.76 4.53 -2.74
N ARG A 190 -11.11 4.92 -3.84
CA ARG A 190 -9.87 5.71 -3.84
C ARG A 190 -10.08 7.07 -3.17
N TYR A 191 -11.23 7.71 -3.37
CA TYR A 191 -11.56 8.97 -2.66
C TYR A 191 -11.52 8.80 -1.14
N TRP A 192 -12.28 7.84 -0.60
CA TRP A 192 -12.41 7.68 0.85
C TRP A 192 -11.13 7.17 1.50
N LEU A 193 -10.35 6.35 0.79
CA LEU A 193 -9.07 5.87 1.31
C LEU A 193 -8.15 7.04 1.68
N VAL A 194 -7.84 7.92 0.73
CA VAL A 194 -6.91 9.03 0.98
C VAL A 194 -7.51 10.10 1.89
N GLU A 195 -8.81 10.39 1.77
CA GLU A 195 -9.49 11.33 2.66
C GLU A 195 -9.42 10.86 4.11
N ASN A 196 -9.75 9.60 4.37
CA ASN A 196 -9.74 9.05 5.71
C ASN A 196 -8.33 9.06 6.32
N ILE A 197 -7.28 8.79 5.51
CA ILE A 197 -5.88 8.83 5.98
C ILE A 197 -5.48 10.25 6.40
N LEU A 198 -5.84 11.27 5.62
CA LEU A 198 -5.45 12.67 5.86
C LEU A 198 -6.32 13.37 6.90
N ASN A 199 -7.50 12.85 7.20
CA ASN A 199 -8.42 13.48 8.12
C ASN A 199 -7.90 13.45 9.56
N LYS A 200 -7.69 14.63 10.16
CA LYS A 200 -7.15 14.79 11.52
C LYS A 200 -7.98 14.09 12.59
N ALA A 201 -9.29 13.95 12.39
CA ALA A 201 -10.17 13.22 13.31
C ALA A 201 -9.80 11.72 13.41
N TYR A 202 -9.10 11.19 12.39
CA TYR A 202 -8.68 9.80 12.30
C TYR A 202 -7.16 9.62 12.37
N SER A 203 -6.42 10.64 12.83
CA SER A 203 -4.95 10.63 13.01
C SER A 203 -4.41 9.47 13.87
N GLY A 204 -5.27 8.88 14.70
CA GLY A 204 -4.97 7.65 15.44
C GLY A 204 -4.58 6.47 14.53
N PHE A 205 -5.05 6.44 13.29
CA PHE A 205 -4.63 5.44 12.29
C PHE A 205 -3.14 5.56 11.97
N ARG A 206 -2.68 6.75 11.53
CA ARG A 206 -1.27 6.99 11.18
C ARG A 206 -0.36 6.86 12.40
N SER A 207 -0.84 7.28 13.57
CA SER A 207 -0.13 7.08 14.85
C SER A 207 0.05 5.59 15.16
N CYS A 208 -0.99 4.79 14.95
CA CYS A 208 -0.90 3.34 15.08
C CYS A 208 0.08 2.76 14.05
N THR A 209 0.03 3.17 12.79
CA THR A 209 0.97 2.70 11.75
C THR A 209 2.43 2.90 12.18
N TYR A 210 2.79 4.08 12.67
CA TYR A 210 4.16 4.32 13.15
C TYR A 210 4.52 3.46 14.38
N GLN A 211 3.68 3.49 15.42
CA GLN A 211 3.97 2.79 16.68
C GLN A 211 4.02 1.27 16.50
N TYR A 212 3.08 0.72 15.75
CA TYR A 212 2.97 -0.71 15.49
C TYR A 212 4.22 -1.26 14.80
N HIS A 213 4.70 -0.58 13.75
CA HIS A 213 5.80 -1.09 12.93
C HIS A 213 7.16 -0.70 13.52
N ARG A 214 7.43 0.59 13.70
CA ARG A 214 8.77 1.07 14.09
C ARG A 214 9.08 0.85 15.57
N GLN A 215 8.09 0.99 16.44
CA GLN A 215 8.29 0.88 17.89
C GLN A 215 7.86 -0.49 18.44
N GLY A 216 6.99 -1.20 17.72
CA GLY A 216 6.53 -2.54 18.03
C GLY A 216 7.37 -3.59 17.33
N LEU A 217 7.02 -3.91 16.07
CA LEU A 217 7.60 -5.01 15.31
C LEU A 217 9.13 -4.96 15.22
N ASP A 218 9.71 -3.81 14.88
CA ASP A 218 11.16 -3.64 14.73
C ASP A 218 11.96 -3.88 16.01
N VAL A 219 11.31 -3.84 17.17
CA VAL A 219 11.93 -4.06 18.49
C VAL A 219 11.80 -5.53 18.92
N MET A 220 10.90 -6.31 18.28
CA MET A 220 10.57 -7.66 18.74
C MET A 220 11.65 -8.71 18.48
N SER A 221 12.62 -8.44 17.59
CA SER A 221 13.77 -9.32 17.37
C SER A 221 14.64 -9.46 18.63
N ASP A 222 14.80 -8.35 19.37
CA ASP A 222 15.58 -8.31 20.61
C ASP A 222 14.70 -8.39 21.86
N LYS A 223 13.54 -7.71 21.84
CA LYS A 223 12.70 -7.42 23.02
C LYS A 223 11.23 -7.67 22.71
N ALA A 224 10.89 -8.94 22.51
CA ALA A 224 9.56 -9.37 22.12
C ALA A 224 8.43 -8.93 23.09
N PRO A 225 8.57 -9.02 24.43
CA PRO A 225 7.54 -8.53 25.35
C PRO A 225 7.28 -7.03 25.22
N GLU A 226 8.33 -6.21 25.11
CA GLU A 226 8.24 -4.76 24.97
C GLU A 226 7.59 -4.36 23.65
N GLY A 227 8.02 -4.98 22.54
CA GLY A 227 7.41 -4.74 21.23
C GLY A 227 5.92 -5.13 21.20
N ARG A 228 5.55 -6.25 21.83
CA ARG A 228 4.13 -6.65 22.00
C ARG A 228 3.32 -5.63 22.78
N ALA A 229 3.86 -5.13 23.89
CA ALA A 229 3.19 -4.13 24.71
C ALA A 229 2.94 -2.82 23.94
N VAL A 230 3.90 -2.39 23.11
CA VAL A 230 3.74 -1.22 22.22
C VAL A 230 2.64 -1.46 21.19
N ILE A 231 2.60 -2.64 20.56
CA ILE A 231 1.54 -2.99 19.61
C ILE A 231 0.17 -3.01 20.30
N ALA A 232 0.07 -3.56 21.51
CA ALA A 232 -1.18 -3.57 22.27
C ALA A 232 -1.66 -2.14 22.61
N GLU A 233 -0.73 -1.23 22.91
CA GLU A 233 -1.05 0.17 23.16
C GLU A 233 -1.49 0.90 21.89
N SER A 234 -0.82 0.66 20.76
CA SER A 234 -1.14 1.30 19.48
C SER A 234 -2.55 0.96 18.99
N LEU A 235 -3.05 -0.25 19.30
CA LEU A 235 -4.43 -0.66 19.01
C LEU A 235 -5.49 0.21 19.69
N LYS A 236 -5.19 0.86 20.82
CA LYS A 236 -6.13 1.82 21.43
C LYS A 236 -6.34 3.04 20.53
N SER A 237 -5.34 3.42 19.73
CA SER A 237 -5.50 4.49 18.74
C SER A 237 -6.46 4.09 17.63
N ILE A 238 -6.41 2.84 17.17
CA ILE A 238 -7.39 2.27 16.24
C ILE A 238 -8.79 2.22 16.88
N GLN A 239 -8.90 1.78 18.14
CA GLN A 239 -10.17 1.76 18.87
C GLN A 239 -10.80 3.16 18.98
N LYS A 240 -10.00 4.20 19.20
CA LYS A 240 -10.49 5.59 19.20
C LYS A 240 -11.03 6.00 17.83
N VAL A 241 -10.34 5.64 16.74
CA VAL A 241 -10.81 5.92 15.37
C VAL A 241 -12.12 5.17 15.09
N PHE A 242 -12.20 3.89 15.46
CA PHE A 242 -13.42 3.09 15.32
C PHE A 242 -14.59 3.71 16.08
N ARG A 243 -14.40 4.10 17.34
CA ARG A 243 -15.46 4.74 18.15
C ARG A 243 -15.89 6.10 17.60
N ALA A 244 -15.00 6.82 16.92
CA ALA A 244 -15.35 8.06 16.23
C ALA A 244 -16.21 7.80 14.99
N ARG A 245 -15.83 6.81 14.15
CA ARG A 245 -16.63 6.37 13.00
C ARG A 245 -16.32 4.90 12.62
N PRO A 246 -17.21 3.95 12.93
CA PRO A 246 -16.94 2.51 12.70
C PRO A 246 -16.80 2.09 11.23
N SER A 247 -17.49 2.76 10.29
CA SER A 247 -17.56 2.35 8.89
C SER A 247 -16.43 2.88 7.99
N LEU A 248 -15.36 3.44 8.59
CA LEU A 248 -14.25 4.00 7.82
C LEU A 248 -13.51 2.94 7.01
N TYR A 249 -13.18 3.27 5.77
CA TYR A 249 -12.51 2.32 4.88
C TYR A 249 -11.09 1.97 5.37
N ILE A 250 -10.37 2.93 5.96
CA ILE A 250 -9.03 2.72 6.53
C ILE A 250 -8.99 1.68 7.66
N LEU A 251 -10.09 1.48 8.39
CA LEU A 251 -10.17 0.45 9.43
C LEU A 251 -10.22 -0.94 8.80
N GLN A 252 -11.03 -1.09 7.75
CA GLN A 252 -11.06 -2.34 6.99
C GLN A 252 -9.68 -2.65 6.39
N VAL A 253 -9.04 -1.66 5.76
CA VAL A 253 -7.69 -1.82 5.19
C VAL A 253 -6.66 -2.25 6.25
N PHE A 254 -6.75 -1.71 7.47
CA PHE A 254 -5.91 -2.13 8.58
C PHE A 254 -6.13 -3.61 8.93
N PHE A 255 -7.37 -4.02 9.18
CA PHE A 255 -7.65 -5.38 9.63
C PHE A 255 -7.46 -6.45 8.54
N ASP A 256 -7.70 -6.10 7.28
CA ASP A 256 -7.41 -6.94 6.11
C ASP A 256 -5.89 -7.24 6.01
N ALA A 257 -5.04 -6.32 6.46
CA ALA A 257 -3.59 -6.52 6.51
C ALA A 257 -3.09 -7.17 7.81
N LYS A 258 -3.75 -6.91 8.95
CA LYS A 258 -3.18 -7.16 10.30
C LYS A 258 -3.84 -8.26 11.11
N SER A 259 -5.06 -8.70 10.77
CA SER A 259 -5.81 -9.64 11.61
C SER A 259 -5.04 -10.94 11.91
N ASP A 260 -4.36 -11.54 10.92
CA ASP A 260 -3.55 -12.75 11.14
C ASP A 260 -2.26 -12.48 11.92
N GLU A 261 -1.59 -11.35 11.64
CA GLU A 261 -0.37 -10.94 12.35
C GLU A 261 -0.66 -10.69 13.85
N LEU A 262 -1.76 -10.01 14.15
CA LEU A 262 -2.23 -9.76 15.52
C LEU A 262 -2.48 -11.07 16.27
N VAL A 263 -3.11 -12.06 15.63
CA VAL A 263 -3.34 -13.37 16.24
C VAL A 263 -2.01 -14.05 16.56
N ASN A 264 -1.05 -14.04 15.63
CA ASN A 264 0.26 -14.65 15.81
C ASN A 264 1.08 -13.97 16.92
N ILE A 265 1.03 -12.64 16.98
CA ILE A 265 1.73 -11.83 17.99
C ILE A 265 1.15 -12.13 19.38
N PHE A 266 -0.17 -12.04 19.55
CA PHE A 266 -0.80 -12.10 20.87
C PHE A 266 -1.06 -13.52 21.37
N SER A 267 -1.04 -14.54 20.50
CA SER A 267 -1.09 -15.93 20.95
C SER A 267 0.09 -16.30 21.86
N LYS A 268 1.21 -15.56 21.76
CA LYS A 268 2.41 -15.72 22.61
C LYS A 268 2.50 -14.69 23.73
N SER A 269 1.40 -13.99 24.07
CA SER A 269 1.40 -12.98 25.13
C SER A 269 0.89 -13.51 26.48
N PHE A 270 1.05 -12.70 27.53
CA PHE A 270 0.55 -12.97 28.87
C PHE A 270 -0.98 -12.88 28.91
N PRO A 271 -1.65 -13.62 29.82
CA PRO A 271 -3.11 -13.68 29.89
C PRO A 271 -3.81 -12.31 29.96
N ASP A 272 -3.29 -11.37 30.74
CA ASP A 272 -3.91 -10.05 30.90
C ASP A 272 -3.86 -9.22 29.61
N GLU A 273 -2.74 -9.27 28.88
CA GLU A 273 -2.60 -8.58 27.60
C GLU A 273 -3.46 -9.24 26.52
N LYS A 274 -3.51 -10.58 26.48
CA LYS A 274 -4.40 -11.35 25.60
C LYS A 274 -5.85 -10.90 25.76
N ASN A 275 -6.33 -10.82 27.00
CA ASN A 275 -7.69 -10.39 27.31
C ASN A 275 -7.96 -8.96 26.84
N ARG A 276 -7.06 -8.01 27.17
CA ARG A 276 -7.20 -6.60 26.79
C ARG A 276 -7.26 -6.43 25.26
N VAL A 277 -6.35 -7.07 24.53
CA VAL A 277 -6.30 -6.96 23.07
C VAL A 277 -7.51 -7.65 22.43
N SER A 278 -7.89 -8.83 22.90
CA SER A 278 -9.07 -9.54 22.39
C SER A 278 -10.35 -8.70 22.50
N VAL A 279 -10.52 -7.94 23.59
CA VAL A 279 -11.66 -7.01 23.73
C VAL A 279 -11.63 -5.92 22.66
N ILE A 280 -10.46 -5.31 22.41
CA ILE A 280 -10.32 -4.26 21.38
C ILE A 280 -10.61 -4.83 19.98
N LEU A 281 -10.05 -6.00 19.66
CA LEU A 281 -10.20 -6.62 18.35
C LEU A 281 -11.64 -7.06 18.07
N ASN A 282 -12.34 -7.63 19.05
CA ASN A 282 -13.75 -8.00 18.90
C ASN A 282 -14.68 -6.78 18.80
N GLU A 283 -14.30 -5.64 19.40
CA GLU A 283 -15.04 -4.39 19.21
C GLU A 283 -14.84 -3.82 17.81
N CYS A 284 -13.58 -3.73 17.35
CA CYS A 284 -13.24 -2.99 16.13
C CYS A 284 -13.36 -3.81 14.84
N ASP A 285 -13.24 -5.13 14.91
CA ASP A 285 -13.28 -6.06 13.79
C ASP A 285 -14.06 -7.34 14.13
N PRO A 286 -15.38 -7.22 14.37
CA PRO A 286 -16.21 -8.35 14.78
C PRO A 286 -16.27 -9.47 13.73
N SER A 287 -16.07 -9.17 12.44
CA SER A 287 -16.05 -10.16 11.37
C SER A 287 -14.93 -11.20 11.50
N ASN A 288 -13.83 -10.85 12.17
CA ASN A 288 -12.74 -11.77 12.45
C ASN A 288 -12.79 -12.34 13.88
N GLY A 289 -13.90 -12.20 14.61
CA GLY A 289 -14.02 -12.64 16.01
C GLY A 289 -13.62 -14.10 16.25
N SER A 290 -14.04 -15.02 15.37
CA SER A 290 -13.66 -16.44 15.43
C SER A 290 -12.16 -16.67 15.26
N LYS A 291 -11.48 -15.77 14.53
CA LYS A 291 -10.01 -15.75 14.40
C LYS A 291 -9.37 -15.31 15.71
N TYR A 292 -9.92 -14.28 16.35
CA TYR A 292 -9.40 -13.70 17.59
C TYR A 292 -9.60 -14.60 18.82
N GLU A 293 -10.56 -15.51 18.82
CA GLU A 293 -10.68 -16.55 19.87
C GLU A 293 -9.40 -17.38 20.05
N LYS A 294 -8.60 -17.55 18.99
CA LYS A 294 -7.32 -18.30 19.04
C LYS A 294 -6.30 -17.64 19.97
N ILE A 295 -6.37 -16.31 20.15
CA ILE A 295 -5.52 -15.57 21.08
C ILE A 295 -5.75 -16.05 22.51
N LEU A 296 -7.01 -16.30 22.89
CA LEU A 296 -7.38 -16.72 24.24
C LEU A 296 -7.16 -18.24 24.46
N LYS A 297 -7.29 -19.04 23.41
CA LYS A 297 -7.16 -20.51 23.46
C LYS A 297 -5.72 -21.01 23.41
N SER A 298 -4.77 -20.18 23.01
CA SER A 298 -3.35 -20.55 22.98
C SER A 298 -2.75 -20.56 24.38
N GLU A 299 -1.94 -21.59 24.69
CA GLU A 299 -1.10 -21.58 25.89
C GLU A 299 -0.12 -20.39 25.77
N GLY A 300 -0.18 -19.46 26.73
CA GLY A 300 0.70 -18.29 26.77
C GLY A 300 2.15 -18.68 27.05
N LEU A 301 3.04 -17.69 26.98
CA LEU A 301 4.39 -17.80 27.55
C LEU A 301 4.33 -17.81 29.08
#